data_AF-A0AAE9SF33-F1
#
_entry.id   AF-A0AAE9SF33-F1
#
_cell.length_a   1.000
_cell.length_b   1.000
_cell.length_c   1.000
_cell.angle_alpha   90.00
_cell.angle_beta   90.00
_cell.angle_gamma   90.00
#
_symmetry.space_group_name_H-M   'P 1'
#
loop_
_entity.id
_entity.type
_entity.pdbx_description
1 polymer ?
#
loop_
_entity_poly.entity_id
_entity_poly.type
_entity_poly.pdbx_seq_one_letter_code
_entity_poly.pdbx_strand_id
1 'polypeptide(L)'
;MKTLANNYIFKALDAFPYELEETMEALTYALAYEEKNVVALCLMGRIYAEHLGDFEKAKLYYTEALAENMYAFNVYPHYINVLLWNEDYEEAERFIDFALTVKGSDKAILYTGKAQLYEQKEAYKKSLQTLKLAKKHTYNSDYMRTVREHIERVEDKLPKKKKKKSKKNKK
;
A
#
# COMPACT_ATOMS: atom_id res chain seq x y z
N MET A 1 1.93 -30.45 -10.71
CA MET A 1 0.90 -29.37 -10.68
C MET A 1 1.47 -28.08 -10.10
N LYS A 2 1.90 -28.01 -8.83
CA LYS A 2 2.56 -26.79 -8.27
C LYS A 2 3.77 -26.28 -9.08
N THR A 3 4.55 -27.19 -9.65
CA THR A 3 5.70 -26.84 -10.51
C THR A 3 5.32 -26.16 -11.83
N LEU A 4 4.14 -26.46 -12.39
CA LEU A 4 3.69 -25.80 -13.63
C LEU A 4 3.16 -24.40 -13.34
N ALA A 5 2.34 -24.24 -12.30
CA ALA A 5 1.90 -22.92 -11.83
C ALA A 5 3.09 -21.99 -11.57
N ASN A 6 4.13 -22.48 -10.88
CA ASN A 6 5.35 -21.71 -10.62
C ASN A 6 6.06 -21.22 -11.90
N ASN A 7 6.13 -22.03 -12.96
CA ASN A 7 6.76 -21.60 -14.21
C ASN A 7 6.02 -20.41 -14.84
N TYR A 8 4.69 -20.44 -14.82
CA TYR A 8 3.88 -19.34 -15.34
C TYR A 8 3.92 -18.10 -14.42
N ILE A 9 4.03 -18.29 -13.11
CA ILE A 9 4.24 -17.19 -12.16
C ILE A 9 5.57 -16.49 -12.44
N PHE A 10 6.66 -17.24 -12.68
CA PHE A 10 7.95 -16.63 -13.01
C PHE A 10 7.90 -15.86 -14.33
N LYS A 11 7.26 -16.43 -15.36
CA LYS A 11 7.03 -15.71 -16.62
C LYS A 11 6.26 -14.40 -16.41
N ALA A 12 5.19 -14.43 -15.62
CA ALA A 12 4.42 -13.23 -15.31
C ALA A 12 5.25 -12.19 -14.55
N LEU A 13 6.08 -12.62 -13.59
CA LEU A 13 6.96 -11.73 -12.83
C LEU A 13 8.06 -11.10 -13.68
N ASP A 14 8.64 -11.85 -14.62
CA ASP A 14 9.68 -11.36 -15.52
C ASP A 14 9.13 -10.35 -16.55
N ALA A 15 7.89 -10.55 -17.00
CA ALA A 15 7.21 -9.69 -17.97
C ALA A 15 6.63 -8.40 -17.36
N PHE A 16 6.14 -8.48 -16.12
CA PHE A 16 5.45 -7.37 -15.45
C PHE A 16 6.44 -6.26 -15.00
N PRO A 17 6.11 -4.96 -15.14
CA PRO A 17 4.87 -4.37 -15.66
C PRO A 17 4.91 -3.97 -17.14
N TYR A 18 5.91 -4.41 -17.90
CA TYR A 18 6.18 -3.87 -19.24
C TYR A 18 5.43 -4.62 -20.35
N GLU A 19 5.44 -5.95 -20.31
CA GLU A 19 4.77 -6.81 -21.29
C GLU A 19 3.44 -7.33 -20.70
N LEU A 20 2.42 -6.46 -20.69
CA LEU A 20 1.15 -6.72 -19.98
C LEU A 20 0.33 -7.86 -20.60
N GLU A 21 0.37 -8.02 -21.93
CA GLU A 21 -0.33 -9.12 -22.61
C GLU A 21 0.27 -10.48 -22.21
N GLU A 22 1.60 -10.62 -22.28
CA GLU A 22 2.32 -11.82 -21.84
C GLU A 22 2.10 -12.09 -20.35
N THR A 23 2.10 -11.03 -19.53
CA THR A 23 1.80 -11.14 -18.10
C THR A 23 0.40 -11.72 -17.89
N MET A 24 -0.62 -11.17 -18.55
CA MET A 24 -2.00 -11.63 -18.42
C MET A 24 -2.20 -13.07 -18.89
N GLU A 25 -1.58 -13.46 -20.00
CA GLU A 25 -1.61 -14.83 -20.49
C GLU A 25 -0.98 -15.79 -19.46
N ALA A 26 0.22 -15.46 -18.97
CA ALA A 26 0.91 -16.27 -17.99
C ALA A 26 0.13 -16.39 -16.67
N LEU A 27 -0.46 -15.30 -16.18
CA LEU A 27 -1.31 -15.33 -14.99
C LEU A 27 -2.56 -16.19 -15.17
N THR A 28 -3.18 -16.13 -16.36
CA THR A 28 -4.34 -16.98 -16.68
C THR A 28 -3.98 -18.46 -16.63
N TYR A 29 -2.84 -18.85 -17.19
CA TYR A 29 -2.35 -20.23 -17.05
C TYR A 29 -2.01 -20.59 -15.61
N ALA A 30 -1.33 -19.70 -14.87
CA ALA A 30 -1.00 -19.96 -13.46
C ALA A 30 -2.25 -20.24 -12.62
N LEU A 31 -3.30 -19.42 -12.76
CA LEU A 31 -4.57 -19.57 -12.06
C LEU A 31 -5.36 -20.78 -12.56
N ALA A 32 -5.24 -21.18 -13.82
CA ALA A 32 -5.84 -22.42 -14.31
C ALA A 32 -5.24 -23.67 -13.64
N TYR A 33 -3.95 -23.64 -13.28
CA TYR A 33 -3.28 -24.73 -12.56
C TYR A 33 -3.43 -24.64 -11.03
N GLU A 34 -3.51 -23.43 -10.49
CA GLU A 34 -3.67 -23.15 -9.06
C GLU A 34 -4.51 -21.87 -8.88
N GLU A 35 -5.84 -22.04 -8.84
CA GLU A 35 -6.84 -20.95 -8.82
C GLU A 35 -6.60 -19.93 -7.70
N LYS A 36 -6.12 -20.38 -6.54
CA LYS A 36 -5.88 -19.54 -5.37
C LYS A 36 -4.42 -19.15 -5.19
N ASN A 37 -3.61 -19.17 -6.25
CA ASN A 37 -2.22 -18.78 -6.13
C ASN A 37 -2.10 -17.29 -5.74
N VAL A 38 -1.64 -17.05 -4.51
CA VAL A 38 -1.55 -15.73 -3.88
C VAL A 38 -0.73 -14.73 -4.70
N VAL A 39 0.35 -15.18 -5.35
CA VAL A 39 1.21 -14.30 -6.16
C VAL A 39 0.48 -13.89 -7.43
N ALA A 40 -0.15 -14.85 -8.10
CA ALA A 40 -0.91 -14.58 -9.32
C ALA A 40 -2.12 -13.66 -9.05
N LEU A 41 -2.89 -13.93 -7.99
CA LEU A 41 -3.99 -13.07 -7.56
C LEU A 41 -3.51 -11.66 -7.22
N CYS A 42 -2.38 -11.53 -6.50
CA CYS A 42 -1.79 -10.22 -6.22
C CYS A 42 -1.44 -9.45 -7.50
N LEU A 43 -0.81 -10.11 -8.49
CA LEU A 43 -0.46 -9.46 -9.76
C LEU A 43 -1.71 -9.10 -10.58
N MET A 44 -2.73 -9.95 -10.60
CA MET A 44 -4.03 -9.61 -11.20
C MET A 44 -4.60 -8.34 -10.58
N GLY A 45 -4.67 -8.27 -9.24
CA GLY A 45 -5.12 -7.08 -8.54
C GLY A 45 -4.34 -5.83 -8.93
N ARG A 46 -3.03 -5.94 -9.09
CA ARG A 46 -2.19 -4.82 -9.53
C ARG A 46 -2.47 -4.40 -10.96
N ILE A 47 -2.66 -5.33 -11.89
CA ILE A 47 -3.01 -4.99 -13.27
C ILE A 47 -4.34 -4.25 -13.33
N TYR A 48 -5.38 -4.76 -12.66
CA TYR A 48 -6.68 -4.11 -12.65
C TYR A 48 -6.62 -2.71 -12.01
N ALA A 49 -5.88 -2.53 -10.93
CA ALA A 49 -5.76 -1.22 -10.28
C ALA A 49 -4.83 -0.24 -11.01
N GLU A 50 -3.59 -0.65 -11.26
CA GLU A 50 -2.50 0.23 -11.70
C GLU A 50 -2.58 0.53 -13.21
N HIS A 51 -3.16 -0.37 -14.01
CA HIS A 51 -3.19 -0.25 -15.47
C HIS A 51 -4.60 -0.08 -16.06
N LEU A 52 -5.63 -0.66 -15.43
CA LEU A 52 -7.00 -0.60 -15.94
C LEU A 52 -7.91 0.36 -15.16
N GLY A 53 -7.49 0.80 -13.97
CA GLY A 53 -8.29 1.67 -13.09
C GLY A 53 -9.55 1.01 -12.51
N ASP A 54 -9.65 -0.32 -12.59
CA ASP A 54 -10.78 -1.10 -12.05
C ASP A 54 -10.47 -1.51 -10.60
N PHE A 55 -10.74 -0.59 -9.69
CA PHE A 55 -10.45 -0.75 -8.27
C PHE A 55 -11.30 -1.83 -7.61
N GLU A 56 -12.59 -1.95 -7.97
CA GLU A 56 -13.46 -2.97 -7.40
C GLU A 56 -12.97 -4.38 -7.76
N LYS A 57 -12.59 -4.59 -9.02
CA LYS A 57 -12.04 -5.89 -9.43
C LYS A 57 -10.68 -6.17 -8.80
N ALA A 58 -9.85 -5.14 -8.62
CA ALA A 58 -8.60 -5.29 -7.88
C ALA A 58 -8.82 -5.70 -6.41
N LYS A 59 -9.79 -5.08 -5.73
CA LYS A 59 -10.18 -5.44 -4.35
C LYS A 59 -10.60 -6.90 -4.26
N LEU A 60 -11.37 -7.42 -5.22
CA LEU A 60 -11.76 -8.82 -5.27
C LEU A 60 -10.54 -9.75 -5.30
N TYR A 61 -9.57 -9.51 -6.18
CA TYR A 61 -8.35 -10.33 -6.24
C TYR A 61 -7.51 -10.26 -4.96
N TYR A 62 -7.36 -9.07 -4.36
CA TYR A 62 -6.61 -8.94 -3.10
C TYR A 62 -7.29 -9.62 -1.93
N THR A 63 -8.62 -9.49 -1.81
CA THR A 63 -9.39 -10.16 -0.75
C THR A 63 -9.36 -11.67 -0.90
N GLU A 64 -9.41 -12.20 -2.13
CA GLU A 64 -9.25 -13.63 -2.41
C GLU A 64 -7.85 -14.12 -2.02
N ALA A 65 -6.79 -13.38 -2.39
CA ALA A 65 -5.41 -13.71 -2.02
C ALA A 65 -5.21 -13.75 -0.50
N LEU A 66 -5.80 -12.78 0.22
CA LEU A 66 -5.72 -12.68 1.68
C LEU A 66 -6.58 -13.72 2.40
N ALA A 67 -7.69 -14.17 1.79
CA ALA A 67 -8.49 -15.26 2.29
C ALA A 67 -7.75 -16.60 2.22
N GLU A 68 -6.95 -16.81 1.17
CA GLU A 68 -6.08 -17.99 1.05
C GLU A 68 -4.88 -17.93 2.02
N ASN A 69 -4.21 -16.78 2.09
CA ASN A 69 -3.07 -16.59 2.98
C ASN A 69 -3.04 -15.19 3.58
N MET A 70 -3.49 -15.08 4.83
CA MET A 70 -3.45 -13.81 5.55
C MET A 70 -2.02 -13.28 5.78
N TYR A 71 -0.98 -14.11 5.67
CA TYR A 71 0.44 -13.72 5.78
C TYR A 71 1.05 -13.32 4.42
N ALA A 72 0.24 -13.14 3.38
CA ALA A 72 0.64 -12.59 2.08
C ALA A 72 0.99 -11.10 2.17
N PHE A 73 2.07 -10.76 2.87
CA PHE A 73 2.45 -9.37 3.16
C PHE A 73 2.75 -8.55 1.90
N ASN A 74 3.08 -9.20 0.78
CA ASN A 74 3.23 -8.55 -0.50
C ASN A 74 1.91 -7.93 -1.00
N VAL A 75 0.74 -8.47 -0.61
CA VAL A 75 -0.59 -7.94 -1.01
C VAL A 75 -0.92 -6.65 -0.25
N TYR A 76 -0.49 -6.55 1.00
CA TYR A 76 -0.91 -5.50 1.93
C TYR A 76 -0.73 -4.07 1.39
N PRO A 77 0.46 -3.64 0.92
CA PRO A 77 0.64 -2.28 0.40
C PRO A 77 -0.26 -1.99 -0.79
N HIS A 78 -0.44 -2.96 -1.70
CA HIS A 78 -1.24 -2.75 -2.91
C HIS A 78 -2.74 -2.66 -2.59
N TYR A 79 -3.24 -3.51 -1.69
CA TYR A 79 -4.62 -3.44 -1.26
C TYR A 79 -4.93 -2.13 -0.52
N ILE A 80 -4.03 -1.69 0.38
CA ILE A 80 -4.16 -0.38 1.04
C ILE A 80 -4.21 0.74 0.00
N ASN A 81 -3.32 0.74 -0.98
CA ASN A 81 -3.31 1.75 -2.03
C ASN A 81 -4.64 1.78 -2.79
N VAL A 82 -5.19 0.63 -3.18
CA VAL A 82 -6.47 0.57 -3.89
C VAL A 82 -7.62 1.11 -3.04
N LEU A 83 -7.70 0.73 -1.77
CA LEU A 83 -8.72 1.26 -0.86
C LEU A 83 -8.60 2.78 -0.73
N LEU A 84 -7.37 3.32 -0.69
CA LEU A 84 -7.13 4.75 -0.62
C LEU A 84 -7.38 5.48 -1.95
N TRP A 85 -7.15 4.85 -3.10
CA TRP A 85 -7.43 5.42 -4.42
C TRP A 85 -8.93 5.42 -4.74
N ASN A 86 -9.65 4.41 -4.27
CA ASN A 86 -11.10 4.28 -4.40
C ASN A 86 -11.88 5.03 -3.31
N GLU A 87 -11.19 5.74 -2.41
CA GLU A 87 -11.76 6.47 -1.27
C GLU A 87 -12.55 5.60 -0.26
N ASP A 88 -12.27 4.29 -0.22
CA ASP A 88 -12.85 3.31 0.73
C ASP A 88 -12.23 3.43 2.13
N TYR A 89 -12.39 4.59 2.75
CA TYR A 89 -11.65 4.96 3.97
C TYR A 89 -11.95 4.09 5.18
N GLU A 90 -13.20 3.68 5.38
CA GLU A 90 -13.59 2.81 6.49
C GLU A 90 -13.00 1.41 6.34
N GLU A 91 -12.95 0.89 5.12
CA GLU A 91 -12.35 -0.40 4.81
C GLU A 91 -10.82 -0.33 4.96
N ALA A 92 -10.19 0.74 4.46
CA ALA A 92 -8.76 1.00 4.65
C ALA A 92 -8.38 1.05 6.13
N GLU A 93 -9.12 1.79 6.95
CA GLU A 93 -8.84 1.89 8.40
C GLU A 93 -8.93 0.53 9.08
N ARG A 94 -10.01 -0.22 8.82
CA ARG A 94 -10.23 -1.56 9.38
C ARG A 94 -9.13 -2.53 8.98
N PHE A 95 -8.76 -2.56 7.71
CA PHE A 95 -7.73 -3.46 7.21
C PHE A 95 -6.37 -3.12 7.80
N ILE A 96 -5.98 -1.84 7.83
CA ILE A 96 -4.69 -1.42 8.39
C ILE A 96 -4.61 -1.74 9.89
N ASP A 97 -5.69 -1.51 10.65
CA ASP A 97 -5.73 -1.83 12.07
C ASP A 97 -5.57 -3.32 12.33
N PHE A 98 -6.26 -4.16 11.56
CA PHE A 98 -6.03 -5.60 11.57
C PHE A 98 -4.58 -5.96 11.22
N ALA A 99 -4.06 -5.45 10.11
CA ALA A 99 -2.72 -5.75 9.61
C ALA A 99 -1.61 -5.33 10.61
N LEU A 100 -1.85 -4.27 11.40
CA LEU A 100 -0.96 -3.85 12.47
C LEU A 100 -0.90 -4.85 13.63
N THR A 101 -1.90 -5.72 13.81
CA THR A 101 -1.87 -6.82 14.79
C THR A 101 -1.12 -8.06 14.31
N VAL A 102 -0.97 -8.24 12.99
CA VAL A 102 -0.35 -9.45 12.41
C VAL A 102 1.16 -9.47 12.65
N LYS A 103 1.67 -10.56 13.25
CA LYS A 103 3.11 -10.74 13.48
C LYS A 103 3.83 -10.89 12.13
N GLY A 104 4.93 -10.15 11.96
CA GLY A 104 5.75 -10.20 10.74
C GLY A 104 5.34 -9.21 9.65
N SER A 105 4.19 -8.54 9.77
CA SER A 105 3.81 -7.51 8.80
C SER A 105 4.71 -6.27 8.92
N ASP A 106 4.97 -5.62 7.79
CA ASP A 106 5.81 -4.42 7.74
C ASP A 106 5.07 -3.24 8.38
N LYS A 107 5.43 -2.94 9.64
CA LYS A 107 4.79 -1.87 10.41
C LYS A 107 5.07 -0.49 9.83
N ALA A 108 6.21 -0.28 9.18
CA ALA A 108 6.52 1.01 8.58
C ALA A 108 5.56 1.30 7.43
N ILE A 109 5.36 0.32 6.54
CA ILE A 109 4.41 0.40 5.41
C ILE A 109 2.99 0.66 5.92
N LEU A 110 2.55 -0.09 6.93
CA LEU A 110 1.20 0.04 7.48
C LEU A 110 0.96 1.41 8.12
N TYR A 111 1.93 1.93 8.88
CA TYR A 111 1.81 3.28 9.44
C TYR A 111 1.85 4.36 8.36
N THR A 112 2.63 4.19 7.29
CA THR A 112 2.60 5.13 6.15
C THR A 112 1.22 5.14 5.48
N GLY A 113 0.64 3.96 5.21
CA GLY A 113 -0.72 3.84 4.67
C GLY A 113 -1.77 4.50 5.57
N LYS A 114 -1.68 4.27 6.89
CA LYS A 114 -2.58 4.91 7.87
C LYS A 114 -2.40 6.42 7.93
N ALA A 115 -1.17 6.91 7.76
CA ALA A 115 -0.91 8.33 7.67
C ALA A 115 -1.49 8.96 6.40
N GLN A 116 -1.42 8.26 5.26
CA GLN A 116 -2.05 8.69 4.01
C GLN A 116 -3.58 8.73 4.15
N LEU A 117 -4.19 7.73 4.79
CA LEU A 117 -5.61 7.76 5.15
C LEU A 117 -5.97 9.04 5.93
N TYR A 118 -5.24 9.31 7.03
CA TYR A 118 -5.49 10.52 7.81
C TYR A 118 -5.23 11.80 7.03
N GLU A 119 -4.30 11.79 6.09
CA GLU A 119 -4.03 12.92 5.23
C GLU A 119 -5.17 13.18 4.24
N GLN A 120 -5.72 12.13 3.61
CA GLN A 120 -6.87 12.27 2.71
C GLN A 120 -8.12 12.74 3.47
N LYS A 121 -8.28 12.33 4.73
CA LYS A 121 -9.32 12.86 5.65
C LYS A 121 -8.97 14.23 6.26
N GLU A 122 -7.94 14.92 5.74
CA GLU A 122 -7.42 16.22 6.20
C GLU A 122 -7.00 16.30 7.68
N ALA A 123 -6.85 15.15 8.34
CA ALA A 123 -6.39 15.02 9.72
C ALA A 123 -4.85 15.11 9.80
N TYR A 124 -4.25 16.17 9.24
CA TYR A 124 -2.80 16.33 9.05
C TYR A 124 -1.97 16.12 10.32
N LYS A 125 -2.46 16.58 11.48
CA LYS A 125 -1.75 16.35 12.76
C LYS A 125 -1.70 14.87 13.14
N LYS A 126 -2.77 14.12 12.93
CA LYS A 126 -2.82 12.66 13.16
C LYS A 126 -1.94 11.94 12.15
N SER A 127 -1.96 12.39 10.89
CA SER A 127 -1.06 11.89 9.84
C SER A 127 0.42 12.02 10.25
N LEU A 128 0.87 13.21 10.67
CA LEU A 128 2.24 13.42 11.14
C LEU A 128 2.62 12.60 12.38
N GLN A 129 1.70 12.43 13.34
CA GLN A 129 1.94 11.55 14.49
C GLN A 129 2.13 10.10 14.05
N THR A 130 1.35 9.65 13.06
CA THR A 130 1.43 8.29 12.52
C THR A 130 2.70 8.09 11.70
N LEU A 131 3.14 9.09 10.91
CA LEU A 131 4.42 9.03 10.19
C LEU A 131 5.64 8.95 11.11
N LYS A 132 5.56 9.49 12.34
CA LYS A 132 6.61 9.29 13.35
C LYS A 132 6.69 7.83 13.81
N LEU A 133 5.57 7.11 13.85
CA LEU A 133 5.56 5.67 14.09
C LEU A 133 6.16 4.93 12.89
N ALA A 134 5.78 5.28 11.65
CA ALA A 134 6.39 4.70 10.45
C ALA A 134 7.92 4.87 10.45
N LYS A 135 8.41 6.07 10.78
CA LYS A 135 9.84 6.40 10.91
C LYS A 135 10.55 5.57 11.99
N LYS A 136 9.88 5.25 13.10
CA LYS A 136 10.44 4.41 14.16
C LYS A 136 10.57 2.94 13.73
N HIS A 137 9.69 2.49 12.85
CA HIS A 137 9.58 1.09 12.44
C HIS A 137 10.23 0.78 11.08
N THR A 138 10.82 1.77 10.40
CA THR A 138 11.61 1.53 9.18
C THR A 138 13.07 1.24 9.53
N TYR A 139 13.63 0.22 8.88
CA TYR A 139 14.98 -0.29 9.16
C TYR A 139 15.92 -0.23 7.94
N ASN A 140 15.49 0.39 6.84
CA ASN A 140 16.31 0.59 5.65
C ASN A 140 16.28 2.07 5.22
N SER A 141 17.38 2.52 4.63
CA SER A 141 17.57 3.93 4.26
C SER A 141 16.62 4.38 3.16
N ASP A 142 16.29 3.49 2.23
CA ASP A 142 15.44 3.81 1.08
C ASP A 142 14.02 4.15 1.53
N TYR A 143 13.41 3.30 2.34
CA TYR A 143 12.08 3.53 2.89
C TYR A 143 12.06 4.65 3.93
N MET A 144 13.16 4.83 4.68
CA MET A 144 13.32 5.99 5.57
C MET A 144 13.25 7.31 4.79
N ARG A 145 13.82 7.39 3.58
CA ARG A 145 13.68 8.57 2.71
C ARG A 145 12.22 8.78 2.31
N THR A 146 11.52 7.74 1.86
CA THR A 146 10.09 7.81 1.53
C THR A 146 9.27 8.35 2.70
N VAL A 147 9.47 7.84 3.92
CA VAL A 147 8.75 8.34 5.11
C VAL A 147 9.03 9.82 5.38
N ARG A 148 10.25 10.31 5.14
CA ARG A 148 10.58 11.74 5.30
C ARG A 148 9.87 12.61 4.27
N GLU A 149 9.83 12.17 3.01
CA GLU A 149 9.10 12.87 1.94
C GLU A 149 7.60 12.97 2.27
N HIS A 150 7.00 11.93 2.84
CA HIS A 150 5.62 11.99 3.34
C HIS A 150 5.45 13.01 4.47
N ILE A 151 6.39 13.08 5.42
CA ILE A 151 6.34 14.06 6.52
C ILE A 151 6.38 15.47 5.96
N GLU A 152 7.37 15.77 5.11
CA GLU A 152 7.53 17.09 4.48
C GLU A 152 6.26 17.50 3.73
N ARG A 153 5.73 16.60 2.89
CA ARG A 153 4.50 16.82 2.13
C ARG A 153 3.28 17.11 3.01
N VAL A 154 3.14 16.45 4.16
CA VAL A 154 2.03 16.70 5.10
C VAL A 154 2.25 18.00 5.90
N GLU A 155 3.50 18.31 6.26
CA GLU A 155 3.85 19.56 6.95
C GLU A 155 3.53 20.79 6.08
N ASP A 156 3.77 20.70 4.77
CA ASP A 156 3.47 21.76 3.80
C ASP A 156 1.97 22.09 3.68
N LYS A 157 1.09 21.14 4.01
CA LYS A 157 -0.37 21.32 4.01
C LYS A 157 -0.90 22.02 5.26
N LEU A 158 -0.10 22.14 6.32
CA LEU A 158 -0.52 22.82 7.54
C LEU A 158 -0.47 24.34 7.37
N PRO A 159 -1.40 25.09 7.98
CA PRO A 159 -1.38 26.55 7.94
C PRO A 159 -0.08 27.06 8.57
N LYS A 160 0.68 27.87 7.82
CA LYS A 160 1.90 28.50 8.31
C LYS A 160 1.58 29.30 9.57
N LYS A 161 2.21 28.94 10.71
CA LYS A 161 2.07 29.71 11.95
C LYS A 161 2.48 31.16 11.67
N LYS A 162 1.55 32.10 11.86
CA LYS A 162 1.88 33.54 11.83
C LYS A 162 3.03 33.77 12.82
N LYS A 163 4.19 34.24 12.34
CA LYS A 163 5.30 34.65 13.21
C LYS A 163 4.74 35.65 14.23
N LYS A 164 4.74 35.30 15.53
CA LYS A 164 4.47 36.28 16.58
C LYS A 164 5.50 37.39 16.43
N LYS A 165 5.07 38.59 16.03
CA LYS A 165 5.94 39.78 16.06
C LYS A 165 6.49 39.88 17.48
N SER A 166 7.80 39.70 17.63
CA SER A 166 8.48 39.96 18.90
C SER A 166 8.16 41.40 19.27
N LYS A 167 7.50 41.63 20.40
CA LYS A 167 7.36 42.98 20.96
C LYS A 167 8.79 43.48 21.19
N LYS A 168 9.27 44.38 20.33
CA LYS A 168 10.46 45.17 20.62
C LYS A 168 10.14 45.95 21.90
N ASN A 169 10.79 45.60 23.00
CA ASN A 169 10.79 46.43 24.20
C ASN A 169 11.35 47.79 23.78
N LYS A 170 10.50 48.83 23.81
CA LYS A 170 10.97 50.22 23.77
C LYS A 170 11.66 50.47 25.10
N LYS A 171 12.98 50.67 25.06
CA LYS A 171 13.71 51.39 26.10
C LYS A 171 13.36 52.87 25.99
#